data_AF-A0A5E4YIS8-F1
#
_entry.id   AF-A0A5E4YIS8-F1
#
_cell.length_a   1.000
_cell.length_b   1.000
_cell.length_c   1.000
_cell.angle_alpha   90.00
_cell.angle_beta   90.00
_cell.angle_gamma   90.00
#
_symmetry.space_group_name_H-M   'P 1'
#
loop_
_entity.id
_entity.type
_entity.pdbx_description
1 polymer ?
#
loop_
_entity_poly.entity_id
_entity_poly.type
_entity_poly.pdbx_seq_one_letter_code
_entity_poly.pdbx_strand_id
1 'polypeptide(L)'
;MNISRTLAVVLATFVPAIASAQINQIFGAIHTAQYAITEAKNLVPQQNTPQQQGTQPANRPAPCSVNCPLDPADQAKYDAMQRSSQQEAKTQRDEATRVAATCPALVDDKYNIAERFIRCRNQGLTMPQQMAFVGAMPVLVQAYMASMVQDVYEDNVTIPAKGAAITDYYEGCYKRGTPCVRRKW
;
A
#
# COMPACT_ATOMS: atom_id res chain seq x y z
N MET A 1 -9.77 -13.73 74.26
CA MET A 1 -8.89 -14.90 73.98
C MET A 1 -9.38 -15.52 72.69
N ASN A 2 -8.61 -15.85 71.67
CA ASN A 2 -7.26 -15.51 71.20
C ASN A 2 -7.19 -16.15 69.80
N ILE A 3 -6.84 -15.39 68.77
CA ILE A 3 -5.62 -15.56 67.94
C ILE A 3 -5.76 -16.51 66.72
N SER A 4 -5.19 -16.01 65.61
CA SER A 4 -4.64 -16.71 64.43
C SER A 4 -5.64 -17.10 63.33
N ARG A 5 -5.34 -16.94 62.03
CA ARG A 5 -4.10 -16.51 61.36
C ARG A 5 -4.45 -16.14 59.91
N THR A 6 -3.74 -15.15 59.41
CA THR A 6 -3.63 -14.70 58.02
C THR A 6 -3.35 -15.84 57.02
N LEU A 7 -3.97 -15.77 55.85
CA LEU A 7 -3.47 -16.40 54.62
C LEU A 7 -3.68 -15.43 53.45
N ALA A 8 -2.58 -14.78 53.07
CA ALA A 8 -2.47 -13.97 51.88
C ALA A 8 -2.46 -14.88 50.65
N VAL A 9 -3.39 -14.66 49.72
CA VAL A 9 -3.33 -15.26 48.38
C VAL A 9 -2.78 -14.20 47.45
N VAL A 10 -1.48 -14.32 47.16
CA VAL A 10 -0.81 -13.61 46.07
C VAL A 10 -1.26 -14.28 44.77
N LEU A 11 -2.23 -13.69 44.08
CA LEU A 11 -2.55 -14.04 42.70
C LEU A 11 -1.60 -13.28 41.77
N ALA A 12 -0.47 -13.91 41.49
CA ALA A 12 0.36 -13.60 40.34
C ALA A 12 -0.46 -13.88 39.07
N THR A 13 -0.97 -12.83 38.43
CA THR A 13 -1.52 -12.93 37.09
C THR A 13 -0.53 -12.38 36.10
N PHE A 14 -0.17 -13.27 35.18
CA PHE A 14 0.80 -13.13 34.12
C PHE A 14 0.52 -11.88 33.29
N VAL A 15 1.45 -10.94 33.28
CA VAL A 15 1.53 -9.93 32.22
C VAL A 15 2.05 -10.66 30.98
N PRO A 16 1.29 -10.80 29.89
CA PRO A 16 1.92 -11.11 28.63
C PRO A 16 2.78 -9.87 28.29
N ALA A 17 4.10 -10.05 28.33
CA ALA A 17 5.00 -9.17 27.62
C ALA A 17 4.59 -9.24 26.15
N ILE A 18 3.77 -8.28 25.71
CA ILE A 18 3.53 -8.08 24.29
C ILE A 18 4.83 -7.50 23.76
N ALA A 19 5.73 -8.40 23.36
CA ALA A 19 6.79 -8.05 22.44
C ALA A 19 6.12 -7.30 21.28
N SER A 20 6.56 -6.07 21.06
CA SER A 20 6.19 -5.26 19.90
C SER A 20 6.38 -6.12 18.66
N ALA A 21 5.27 -6.58 18.10
CA ALA A 21 5.24 -7.32 16.85
C ALA A 21 5.93 -6.44 15.80
N GLN A 22 7.10 -6.87 15.37
CA GLN A 22 7.88 -6.20 14.35
C GLN A 22 7.03 -6.11 13.07
N ILE A 23 6.58 -4.91 12.72
CA ILE A 23 5.99 -4.55 11.41
C ILE A 23 7.07 -4.61 10.29
N ASN A 24 8.22 -5.25 10.54
CA ASN A 24 9.34 -5.31 9.60
C ASN A 24 9.32 -6.54 8.66
N GLN A 25 8.31 -7.42 8.70
CA GLN A 25 8.35 -8.66 7.90
C GLN A 25 7.35 -8.78 6.73
N ILE A 26 6.45 -7.81 6.51
CA ILE A 26 5.49 -7.92 5.38
C ILE A 26 6.05 -7.32 4.07
N PHE A 27 7.13 -6.53 4.14
CA PHE A 27 7.65 -5.82 2.96
C PHE A 27 9.02 -6.31 2.47
N GLY A 28 9.40 -7.53 2.85
CA GLY A 28 10.67 -8.15 2.48
C GLY A 28 10.51 -9.26 1.44
N ALA A 29 10.02 -8.95 0.24
CA ALA A 29 10.22 -9.78 -0.96
C ALA A 29 9.67 -9.10 -2.23
N ILE A 30 10.40 -8.13 -2.80
CA ILE A 30 10.35 -7.94 -4.26
C ILE A 30 11.53 -8.74 -4.84
N HIS A 31 11.39 -10.06 -4.85
CA HIS A 31 12.20 -10.96 -5.64
C HIS A 31 11.40 -11.36 -6.88
N THR A 32 11.33 -10.48 -7.88
CA THR A 32 10.85 -10.86 -9.23
C THR A 32 11.53 -10.04 -10.33
N ALA A 33 12.86 -9.91 -10.26
CA ALA A 33 13.65 -9.69 -11.47
C ALA A 33 13.81 -11.03 -12.21
N GLN A 34 12.72 -11.53 -12.81
CA GLN A 34 12.76 -12.55 -13.89
C GLN A 34 11.39 -12.88 -14.51
N TYR A 35 10.25 -12.45 -13.95
CA TYR A 35 8.92 -12.75 -14.53
C TYR A 35 8.29 -11.62 -15.38
N ALA A 36 8.84 -10.39 -15.34
CA ALA A 36 8.26 -9.25 -16.05
C ALA A 36 8.62 -9.18 -17.55
N ILE A 37 9.44 -10.09 -18.10
CA ILE A 37 9.89 -10.04 -19.50
C ILE A 37 8.96 -10.85 -20.44
N THR A 38 8.04 -11.67 -19.92
CA THR A 38 7.20 -12.53 -20.78
C THR A 38 5.80 -11.95 -21.05
N GLU A 39 5.26 -11.06 -20.21
CA GLU A 39 3.89 -10.52 -20.37
C GLU A 39 3.79 -9.17 -21.10
N ALA A 40 4.90 -8.49 -21.38
CA ALA A 40 4.90 -7.28 -22.20
C ALA A 40 4.79 -7.56 -23.72
N LYS A 41 4.54 -8.81 -24.15
CA LYS A 41 4.48 -9.19 -25.57
C LYS A 41 3.07 -9.17 -26.18
N ASN A 42 2.01 -8.99 -25.39
CA ASN A 42 0.63 -9.16 -25.89
C ASN A 42 -0.31 -7.95 -25.73
N LEU A 43 0.15 -6.76 -25.32
CA LEU A 43 -0.75 -5.62 -25.07
C LEU A 43 -0.37 -4.26 -25.69
N VAL A 44 0.47 -4.22 -26.74
CA VAL A 44 0.67 -2.97 -27.49
C VAL A 44 -0.13 -3.00 -28.80
N PRO A 45 -1.28 -2.31 -28.91
CA PRO A 45 -1.82 -1.95 -30.21
C PRO A 45 -0.89 -0.92 -30.88
N GLN A 46 -0.50 -1.20 -32.12
CA GLN A 46 0.19 -0.27 -33.02
C GLN A 46 -0.54 1.07 -33.05
N GLN A 47 0.16 2.15 -32.68
CA GLN A 47 -0.28 3.50 -32.97
C GLN A 47 0.71 4.13 -33.96
N ASN A 48 0.24 4.27 -35.19
CA ASN A 48 0.89 4.95 -36.30
C ASN A 48 1.03 6.45 -36.00
N THR A 49 2.24 7.00 -36.15
CA THR A 49 2.45 8.45 -36.29
C THR A 49 3.56 8.72 -37.33
N PRO A 50 3.42 9.73 -38.22
CA PRO A 50 4.31 9.92 -39.37
C PRO A 50 5.67 10.55 -39.00
N GLN A 51 6.64 10.29 -39.87
CA GLN A 51 8.04 10.74 -39.85
C GLN A 51 8.24 12.22 -39.51
N GLN A 52 9.16 12.48 -38.57
CA GLN A 52 9.99 13.68 -38.58
C GLN A 52 11.46 13.28 -38.64
N GLN A 53 12.08 13.61 -39.77
CA GLN A 53 13.51 13.50 -40.04
C GLN A 53 14.31 14.35 -39.04
N GLY A 54 15.17 13.67 -38.29
CA GLY A 54 16.25 14.26 -37.50
C GLY A 54 17.45 13.33 -37.56
N THR A 55 18.55 13.84 -38.13
CA THR A 55 19.85 13.20 -38.38
C THR A 55 20.37 12.36 -37.21
N GLN A 56 20.52 11.04 -37.42
CA GLN A 56 21.21 10.11 -36.52
C GLN A 56 22.71 10.08 -36.84
N PRO A 57 23.63 10.30 -35.88
CA PRO A 57 25.01 9.89 -36.06
C PRO A 57 25.11 8.36 -36.07
N ALA A 58 25.89 7.85 -37.03
CA ALA A 58 26.13 6.43 -37.26
C ALA A 58 26.88 5.79 -36.08
N ASN A 59 26.14 5.23 -35.12
CA ASN A 59 26.66 4.17 -34.24
C ASN A 59 25.48 3.40 -33.63
N ARG A 60 24.91 2.46 -34.39
CA ARG A 60 23.95 1.46 -33.86
C ARG A 60 24.71 0.16 -33.62
N PRO A 61 24.91 -0.28 -32.37
CA PRO A 61 25.19 -1.69 -32.10
C PRO A 61 23.97 -2.53 -32.50
N ALA A 62 24.23 -3.73 -33.04
CA ALA A 62 23.23 -4.73 -33.41
C ALA A 62 22.25 -5.03 -32.25
N PRO A 63 21.02 -5.52 -32.53
CA PRO A 63 20.06 -5.87 -31.49
C PRO A 63 20.64 -7.02 -30.65
N CYS A 64 21.03 -6.73 -29.42
CA CYS A 64 21.61 -7.71 -28.53
C CYS A 64 20.54 -8.51 -27.77
N SER A 65 20.71 -9.83 -27.78
CA SER A 65 19.88 -10.83 -27.11
C SER A 65 20.35 -11.04 -25.66
N VAL A 66 19.45 -10.90 -24.67
CA VAL A 66 19.42 -11.33 -23.23
C VAL A 66 20.69 -11.44 -22.35
N ASN A 67 21.92 -11.32 -22.86
CA ASN A 67 23.17 -11.53 -22.14
C ASN A 67 24.27 -10.55 -22.59
N CYS A 68 23.93 -9.29 -22.86
CA CYS A 68 24.97 -8.26 -22.96
C CYS A 68 25.41 -7.82 -21.55
N PRO A 69 26.73 -7.70 -21.29
CA PRO A 69 27.19 -7.02 -20.09
C PRO A 69 26.60 -5.61 -20.09
N LEU A 70 25.94 -5.22 -19.00
CA LEU A 70 25.48 -3.84 -18.84
C LEU A 70 26.70 -2.93 -18.98
N ASP A 71 26.58 -1.91 -19.82
CA ASP A 71 27.57 -0.82 -19.84
C ASP A 71 27.65 -0.25 -18.41
N PRO A 72 28.85 0.01 -17.86
CA PRO A 72 28.99 0.62 -16.52
C PRO A 72 28.16 1.90 -16.36
N ALA A 73 27.89 2.65 -17.44
CA ALA A 73 27.01 3.82 -17.43
C ALA A 73 25.53 3.43 -17.22
N ASP A 74 25.07 2.31 -17.77
CA ASP A 74 23.72 1.82 -17.55
C ASP A 74 23.58 1.21 -16.16
N GLN A 75 24.59 0.48 -15.68
CA GLN A 75 24.59 -0.04 -14.31
C GLN A 75 24.50 1.07 -13.27
N ALA A 76 25.25 2.18 -13.44
CA ALA A 76 25.14 3.34 -12.57
C ALA A 76 23.74 3.97 -12.58
N LYS A 77 23.05 4.00 -13.73
CA LYS A 77 21.66 4.48 -13.83
C LYS A 77 20.68 3.54 -13.12
N TYR A 78 20.85 2.23 -13.29
CA TYR A 78 20.03 1.24 -12.57
C TYR A 78 20.22 1.35 -11.07
N ASP A 79 21.45 1.46 -10.58
CA ASP A 79 21.75 1.64 -9.16
C ASP A 79 21.16 2.95 -8.62
N ALA A 80 21.27 4.05 -9.38
CA ALA A 80 20.68 5.33 -9.02
C ALA A 80 19.15 5.26 -8.96
N MET A 81 18.51 4.62 -9.94
CA MET A 81 17.06 4.39 -9.97
C MET A 81 16.62 3.50 -8.81
N GLN A 82 17.38 2.45 -8.49
CA GLN A 82 17.09 1.57 -7.37
C GLN A 82 17.18 2.35 -6.05
N ARG A 83 18.21 3.17 -5.87
CA ARG A 83 18.33 4.04 -4.68
C ARG A 83 17.18 5.05 -4.58
N SER A 84 16.79 5.68 -5.70
CA SER A 84 15.66 6.62 -5.69
C SER A 84 14.36 5.91 -5.31
N SER A 85 14.09 4.74 -5.89
CA SER A 85 12.90 3.95 -5.57
C SER A 85 12.85 3.51 -4.11
N GLN A 86 14.01 3.17 -3.52
CA GLN A 86 14.10 2.80 -2.10
C GLN A 86 13.82 4.02 -1.21
N GLN A 87 14.33 5.18 -1.59
CA GLN A 87 14.11 6.42 -0.86
C GLN A 87 12.64 6.86 -0.94
N GLU A 88 12.02 6.79 -2.11
CA GLU A 88 10.59 7.06 -2.31
C GLU A 88 9.72 6.11 -1.49
N ALA A 89 10.00 4.80 -1.52
CA ALA A 89 9.28 3.82 -0.72
C ALA A 89 9.42 4.09 0.79
N LYS A 90 10.59 4.54 1.25
CA LYS A 90 10.81 4.93 2.64
C LYS A 90 9.96 6.16 2.99
N THR A 91 9.99 7.21 2.17
CA THR A 91 9.19 8.41 2.39
C THR A 91 7.70 8.09 2.47
N GLN A 92 7.18 7.25 1.58
CA GLN A 92 5.77 6.83 1.61
C GLN A 92 5.42 6.09 2.90
N ARG A 93 6.30 5.21 3.40
CA ARG A 93 6.09 4.52 4.69
C ARG A 93 6.12 5.47 5.88
N ASP A 94 7.06 6.40 5.90
CA ASP A 94 7.19 7.38 6.97
C ASP A 94 5.94 8.28 7.02
N GLU A 95 5.41 8.67 5.86
CA GLU A 95 4.17 9.44 5.75
C GLU A 95 2.95 8.63 6.23
N ALA A 96 2.78 7.40 5.76
CA ALA A 96 1.69 6.52 6.20
C ALA A 96 1.74 6.29 7.72
N THR A 97 2.93 6.11 8.29
CA THR A 97 3.13 5.97 9.74
C THR A 97 2.69 7.23 10.49
N ARG A 98 3.07 8.40 10.00
CA ARG A 98 2.66 9.69 10.59
C ARG A 98 1.14 9.87 10.53
N VAL A 99 0.51 9.51 9.42
CA VAL A 99 -0.94 9.58 9.24
C VAL A 99 -1.64 8.62 10.21
N ALA A 100 -1.18 7.37 10.32
CA ALA A 100 -1.71 6.39 11.26
C ALA A 100 -1.54 6.81 12.73
N ALA A 101 -0.44 7.51 13.08
CA ALA A 101 -0.25 8.08 14.40
C ALA A 101 -1.25 9.23 14.69
N THR A 102 -1.66 9.98 13.66
CA THR A 102 -2.65 11.06 13.78
C THR A 102 -4.06 10.50 13.97
N CYS A 103 -4.39 9.40 13.28
CA CYS A 103 -5.64 8.67 13.47
C CYS A 103 -5.38 7.17 13.64
N PRO A 104 -5.29 6.68 14.89
CA PRO A 104 -5.05 5.26 15.18
C PRO A 104 -6.13 4.34 14.64
N ALA A 105 -7.34 4.85 14.39
CA ALA A 105 -8.43 4.06 13.81
C ALA A 105 -8.07 3.49 12.42
N LEU A 106 -7.14 4.09 11.65
CA LEU A 106 -6.70 3.55 10.35
C LEU A 106 -6.12 2.13 10.43
N VAL A 107 -5.47 1.81 11.54
CA VAL A 107 -4.80 0.51 11.75
C VAL A 107 -5.53 -0.38 12.75
N ASP A 108 -6.68 0.08 13.24
CA ASP A 108 -7.45 -0.59 14.28
C ASP A 108 -8.34 -1.67 13.65
N ASP A 109 -8.01 -2.93 13.93
CA ASP A 109 -8.63 -4.10 13.33
C ASP A 109 -10.07 -4.35 13.80
N LYS A 110 -10.49 -3.69 14.88
CA LYS A 110 -11.87 -3.75 15.38
C LYS A 110 -12.89 -3.19 14.37
N TYR A 111 -12.44 -2.30 13.49
CA TYR A 111 -13.29 -1.63 12.50
C TYR A 111 -13.08 -2.24 11.11
N ASN A 112 -14.15 -2.32 10.34
CA ASN A 112 -14.05 -2.59 8.90
C ASN A 112 -13.30 -1.45 8.19
N ILE A 113 -12.68 -1.72 7.05
CA ILE A 113 -11.73 -0.81 6.38
C ILE A 113 -12.34 0.57 6.13
N ALA A 114 -13.54 0.65 5.54
CA ALA A 114 -14.17 1.93 5.23
C ALA A 114 -14.60 2.68 6.50
N GLU A 115 -15.01 1.99 7.56
CA GLU A 115 -15.29 2.62 8.85
C GLU A 115 -14.05 3.31 9.44
N ARG A 116 -12.85 2.73 9.27
CA ARG A 116 -11.59 3.36 9.67
C ARG A 116 -11.41 4.71 8.96
N PHE A 117 -11.59 4.73 7.65
CA PHE A 117 -11.51 5.95 6.84
C PHE A 117 -12.56 7.00 7.26
N ILE A 118 -13.81 6.59 7.50
CA ILE A 118 -14.88 7.49 7.96
C ILE A 118 -14.54 8.09 9.32
N ARG A 119 -14.10 7.27 10.28
CA ARG A 119 -13.72 7.73 11.63
C ARG A 119 -12.59 8.75 11.57
N CYS A 120 -11.57 8.49 10.76
CA CYS A 120 -10.45 9.41 10.62
C CYS A 120 -10.81 10.70 9.88
N ARG A 121 -11.68 10.61 8.88
CA ARG A 121 -12.25 11.78 8.19
C ARG A 121 -13.00 12.67 9.18
N ASN A 122 -13.79 12.07 10.07
CA ASN A 122 -14.50 12.78 11.13
C ASN A 122 -13.57 13.41 12.18
N GLN A 123 -12.35 12.89 12.33
CA GLN A 123 -11.29 13.46 13.16
C GLN A 123 -10.48 14.55 12.44
N GLY A 124 -10.84 14.89 11.20
CA GLY A 124 -10.21 15.97 10.45
C GLY A 124 -9.05 15.54 9.56
N LEU A 125 -8.80 14.23 9.38
CA LEU A 125 -7.88 13.82 8.31
C LEU A 125 -8.44 14.29 6.97
N THR A 126 -7.55 14.70 6.07
CA THR A 126 -7.88 15.07 4.70
C THR A 126 -7.79 13.85 3.78
N MET A 127 -8.44 13.94 2.63
CA MET A 127 -8.37 12.88 1.62
C MET A 127 -6.92 12.59 1.19
N PRO A 128 -6.04 13.58 0.92
CA PRO A 128 -4.63 13.32 0.62
C PRO A 128 -3.90 12.56 1.73
N GLN A 129 -4.17 12.86 3.00
CA GLN A 129 -3.56 12.14 4.12
C GLN A 129 -3.99 10.67 4.15
N GLN A 130 -5.29 10.40 3.97
CA GLN A 130 -5.75 9.00 3.88
C GLN A 130 -5.20 8.29 2.65
N MET A 131 -5.07 8.99 1.52
CA MET A 131 -4.46 8.45 0.31
C MET A 131 -2.97 8.15 0.49
N ALA A 132 -2.23 8.94 1.27
CA ALA A 132 -0.85 8.65 1.62
C ALA A 132 -0.73 7.34 2.43
N PHE A 133 -1.64 7.13 3.38
CA PHE A 133 -1.73 5.84 4.10
C PHE A 133 -2.03 4.68 3.15
N VAL A 134 -2.98 4.86 2.22
CA VAL A 134 -3.32 3.86 1.20
C VAL A 134 -2.14 3.60 0.25
N GLY A 135 -1.35 4.62 -0.08
CA GLY A 135 -0.19 4.54 -0.97
C GLY A 135 0.93 3.63 -0.45
N ALA A 136 0.99 3.38 0.86
CA ALA A 136 1.94 2.46 1.46
C ALA A 136 1.50 0.98 1.42
N MET A 137 0.30 0.68 0.91
CA MET A 137 -0.25 -0.68 0.80
C MET A 137 0.20 -1.37 -0.49
N PRO A 138 0.12 -2.72 -0.57
CA PRO A 138 0.32 -3.44 -1.82
C PRO A 138 -0.62 -2.94 -2.93
N VAL A 139 -0.11 -2.83 -4.16
CA VAL A 139 -0.80 -2.23 -5.32
C VAL A 139 -2.22 -2.77 -5.53
N LEU A 140 -2.42 -4.08 -5.37
CA LEU A 140 -3.73 -4.69 -5.53
C LEU A 140 -4.73 -4.15 -4.51
N VAL A 141 -4.34 -4.03 -3.24
CA VAL A 141 -5.18 -3.51 -2.15
C VAL A 141 -5.36 -2.00 -2.29
N GLN A 142 -4.32 -1.30 -2.76
CA GLN A 142 -4.30 0.15 -2.92
C GLN A 142 -5.48 0.66 -3.76
N ALA A 143 -5.79 0.01 -4.89
CA ALA A 143 -6.88 0.43 -5.77
C ALA A 143 -8.26 0.37 -5.09
N TYR A 144 -8.54 -0.71 -4.34
CA TYR A 144 -9.81 -0.88 -3.64
C TYR A 144 -9.93 0.10 -2.46
N MET A 145 -8.86 0.26 -1.67
CA MET A 145 -8.85 1.21 -0.56
C MET A 145 -8.93 2.66 -1.04
N ALA A 146 -8.26 3.01 -2.13
CA ALA A 146 -8.35 4.34 -2.74
C ALA A 146 -9.79 4.68 -3.15
N SER A 147 -10.49 3.69 -3.71
CA SER A 147 -11.90 3.84 -4.09
C SER A 147 -12.80 4.06 -2.87
N MET A 148 -12.55 3.33 -1.77
CA MET A 148 -13.26 3.58 -0.49
C MET A 148 -13.00 4.99 0.05
N VAL A 149 -11.74 5.46 0.04
CA VAL A 149 -11.40 6.82 0.49
C VAL A 149 -12.10 7.86 -0.39
N GLN A 150 -12.04 7.71 -1.71
CA GLN A 150 -12.74 8.61 -2.65
C GLN A 150 -14.23 8.68 -2.34
N ASP A 151 -14.90 7.53 -2.25
CA ASP A 151 -16.34 7.44 -1.96
C ASP A 151 -16.69 8.09 -0.62
N VAL A 152 -15.88 7.84 0.43
CA VAL A 152 -16.06 8.49 1.72
C VAL A 152 -16.05 10.00 1.53
N TYR A 153 -15.00 10.58 0.95
CA TYR A 153 -14.85 12.04 0.84
C TYR A 153 -15.86 12.69 -0.09
N GLU A 154 -16.00 12.17 -1.30
CA GLU A 154 -16.83 12.76 -2.36
C GLU A 154 -18.33 12.64 -2.08
N ASP A 155 -18.79 11.54 -1.48
CA ASP A 155 -20.20 11.38 -1.08
C ASP A 155 -20.48 11.93 0.32
N ASN A 156 -19.47 12.54 0.97
CA ASN A 156 -19.55 13.10 2.31
C ASN A 156 -20.06 12.10 3.36
N VAL A 157 -19.58 10.86 3.30
CA VAL A 157 -19.94 9.82 4.27
C VAL A 157 -19.28 10.14 5.62
N THR A 158 -20.10 10.40 6.62
CA THR A 158 -19.66 10.73 8.00
C THR A 158 -20.17 9.75 9.05
N ILE A 159 -21.08 8.83 8.71
CA ILE A 159 -21.66 7.87 9.67
C ILE A 159 -20.79 6.60 9.69
N PRO A 160 -20.07 6.28 10.78
CA PRO A 160 -19.16 5.11 10.81
C PRO A 160 -19.85 3.79 10.49
N ALA A 161 -21.12 3.62 10.90
CA ALA A 161 -21.90 2.41 10.65
C ALA A 161 -22.15 2.13 9.15
N LYS A 162 -22.02 3.13 8.26
CA LYS A 162 -22.08 2.90 6.81
C LYS A 162 -20.84 2.19 6.26
N GLY A 163 -19.73 2.18 7.02
CA GLY A 163 -18.47 1.58 6.60
C GLY A 163 -18.58 0.09 6.27
N ALA A 164 -19.43 -0.67 6.98
CA ALA A 164 -19.60 -2.10 6.72
C ALA A 164 -20.08 -2.35 5.28
N ALA A 165 -21.15 -1.66 4.85
CA ALA A 165 -21.70 -1.82 3.51
C ALA A 165 -20.72 -1.40 2.40
N ILE A 166 -19.91 -0.35 2.64
CA ILE A 166 -18.85 0.08 1.73
C ILE A 166 -17.77 -1.00 1.64
N THR A 167 -17.29 -1.47 2.79
CA THR A 167 -16.24 -2.49 2.87
C THR A 167 -16.68 -3.78 2.18
N ASP A 168 -17.87 -4.28 2.49
CA ASP A 168 -18.41 -5.52 1.92
C ASP A 168 -18.52 -5.46 0.39
N TYR A 169 -18.91 -4.29 -0.15
CA TYR A 169 -19.00 -4.09 -1.59
C TYR A 169 -17.63 -4.20 -2.28
N TYR A 170 -16.64 -3.48 -1.77
CA TYR A 170 -15.29 -3.45 -2.35
C TYR A 170 -14.53 -4.76 -2.11
N GLU A 171 -14.70 -5.39 -0.94
CA GLU A 171 -14.19 -6.73 -0.70
C GLU A 171 -14.78 -7.76 -1.67
N GLY A 172 -16.07 -7.65 -1.97
CA GLY A 172 -16.73 -8.51 -2.94
C GLY A 172 -16.07 -8.42 -4.32
N CYS A 173 -15.75 -7.22 -4.80
CA CYS A 173 -15.04 -7.06 -6.07
C CYS A 173 -13.60 -7.57 -5.99
N TYR A 174 -12.89 -7.28 -4.89
CA TYR A 174 -11.52 -7.74 -4.65
C TYR A 174 -11.42 -9.26 -4.71
N LYS A 175 -12.32 -9.97 -3.99
CA LYS A 175 -12.37 -11.44 -3.97
C LYS A 175 -12.69 -12.05 -5.34
N ARG A 176 -13.44 -11.33 -6.20
CA ARG A 176 -13.71 -11.75 -7.58
C ARG A 176 -12.60 -11.37 -8.57
N GLY A 177 -11.63 -10.56 -8.16
CA GLY A 177 -10.61 -10.01 -9.07
C GLY A 177 -11.20 -9.10 -10.15
N THR A 178 -12.38 -8.51 -9.89
CA THR A 178 -13.07 -7.63 -10.85
C THR A 178 -12.96 -6.17 -10.42
N PRO A 179 -12.97 -5.21 -11.35
CA PRO A 179 -13.18 -3.81 -11.02
C PRO A 179 -14.52 -3.61 -10.28
N CYS A 180 -14.55 -2.70 -9.30
CA CYS A 180 -15.81 -2.23 -8.75
C CYS A 180 -16.38 -1.11 -9.61
N VAL A 181 -17.70 -1.09 -9.77
CA VAL A 181 -18.40 0.07 -10.31
C VAL A 181 -18.64 1.04 -9.15
N ARG A 182 -18.32 2.32 -9.33
CA ARG A 182 -18.58 3.31 -8.29
C ARG A 182 -20.08 3.34 -7.94
N ARG A 183 -20.39 3.36 -6.64
CA ARG A 183 -21.74 3.54 -6.10
C ARG A 183 -21.81 4.81 -5.27
N LYS A 184 -23.03 5.33 -5.08
CA LYS A 184 -23.28 6.43 -4.16
C LYS A 184 -23.64 5.90 -2.77
N TRP A 185 -23.08 6.50 -1.71
CA TRP A 185 -23.18 6.01 -0.33
C TRP A 185 -23.96 6.91 0.65
#